data_AF-A0A9W8Y1N4-F1
#
_entry.id   AF-A0A9W8Y1N4-F1
#
_cell.length_a   1.000
_cell.length_b   1.000
_cell.length_c   1.000
_cell.angle_alpha   90.00
_cell.angle_beta   90.00
_cell.angle_gamma   90.00
#
_symmetry.space_group_name_H-M   'P 1'
#
loop_
_entity.id
_entity.type
_entity.pdbx_description
1 polymer ?
#
loop_
_entity_poly.entity_id
_entity_poly.type
_entity_poly.pdbx_seq_one_letter_code
_entity_poly.pdbx_strand_id
1 'polypeptide(L)'
;MICRKELDNFIGGGNIAYCDGNGNCHSAFNGDEKDEEPPQTSLNEPKYKTLLNQALKLIPKTKLKFPNGLTRGFDGLIYVPSTVDGQIRVFSINDDKTLRQIDTIHVGMPLDNVSPDANGDLYVPGFPSLFQVLKGFASPYDEITPVSIWRIRKTVDAGPQGVRSVDYRVEKVIEDRESKVLAGATTVRHDAKTGRLFIGGEFMVL
;
A
#
# COMPACT_ATOMS: atom_id res chain seq x y z
N MET A 1 9.11 -3.06 25.71
CA MET A 1 9.32 -2.75 24.27
C MET A 1 8.87 -3.87 23.31
N ILE A 2 8.46 -5.05 23.82
CA ILE A 2 8.04 -6.20 22.98
C ILE A 2 6.60 -6.06 22.46
N CYS A 3 5.68 -5.50 23.27
CA CYS A 3 4.27 -5.38 22.87
C CYS A 3 4.03 -4.50 21.64
N ARG A 4 4.86 -3.48 21.37
CA ARG A 4 4.66 -2.58 20.22
C ARG A 4 4.91 -3.31 18.89
N LYS A 5 6.02 -4.06 18.80
CA LYS A 5 6.43 -4.77 17.58
C LYS A 5 5.44 -5.86 17.14
N GLU A 6 4.84 -6.55 18.11
CA GLU A 6 3.84 -7.61 17.85
C GLU A 6 2.47 -7.02 17.49
N LEU A 7 2.03 -5.96 18.20
CA LEU A 7 0.74 -5.32 17.95
C LEU A 7 0.73 -4.45 16.70
N ASP A 8 1.83 -3.81 16.30
CA ASP A 8 1.93 -2.94 15.12
C ASP A 8 1.42 -3.65 13.83
N ASN A 9 1.66 -4.96 13.72
CA ASN A 9 1.17 -5.79 12.62
C ASN A 9 -0.37 -6.01 12.64
N PHE A 10 -1.00 -5.96 13.81
CA PHE A 10 -2.46 -6.15 13.99
C PHE A 10 -3.24 -4.83 14.08
N ILE A 11 -2.63 -3.79 14.64
CA ILE A 11 -3.24 -2.46 14.78
C ILE A 11 -2.95 -1.56 13.57
N GLY A 12 -2.22 -2.04 12.56
CA GLY A 12 -2.12 -1.37 11.26
C GLY A 12 -1.77 0.11 11.39
N GLY A 13 -0.77 0.44 12.21
CA GLY A 13 -0.55 1.80 12.68
C GLY A 13 0.31 2.63 11.74
N GLY A 14 -0.26 3.67 11.13
CA GLY A 14 0.51 4.67 10.40
C GLY A 14 -0.34 5.88 10.06
N ASN A 15 0.31 7.01 9.86
CA ASN A 15 -0.35 8.24 9.46
C ASN A 15 0.59 9.03 8.54
N ILE A 16 0.03 9.90 7.72
CA ILE A 16 0.81 10.81 6.90
C ILE A 16 0.91 12.13 7.67
N ALA A 17 2.11 12.68 7.76
CA ALA A 17 2.37 13.95 8.41
C ALA A 17 3.11 14.89 7.46
N TYR A 18 2.94 16.19 7.66
CA TYR A 18 3.79 17.22 7.08
C TYR A 18 4.50 17.97 8.20
N CYS A 19 5.72 18.42 7.96
CA CYS A 19 6.49 19.19 8.92
C CYS A 19 6.83 20.58 8.36
N ASP A 20 6.89 21.58 9.22
CA ASP A 20 7.42 22.91 8.86
C ASP A 20 8.96 22.92 8.87
N GLY A 21 9.57 24.05 8.47
CA GLY A 21 11.04 24.20 8.46
C GLY A 21 11.68 24.20 9.85
N ASN A 22 10.88 24.29 10.91
CA ASN A 22 11.33 24.22 12.31
C ASN A 22 11.21 22.80 12.88
N GLY A 23 10.70 21.84 12.11
CA GLY A 23 10.48 20.46 12.54
C GLY A 23 9.17 20.22 13.29
N ASN A 24 8.24 21.18 13.34
CA ASN A 24 6.91 20.94 13.89
C ASN A 24 6.10 20.13 12.88
N CYS A 25 5.67 18.93 13.28
CA CYS A 25 4.95 18.01 12.42
C CYS A 25 3.46 17.94 12.77
N HIS A 26 2.61 17.93 11.75
CA HIS A 26 1.16 17.87 11.87
C HIS A 26 0.60 16.71 11.06
N SER A 27 -0.50 16.14 11.53
CA SER A 27 -1.25 15.12 10.78
C SER A 27 -1.74 15.70 9.46
N ALA A 28 -1.27 15.14 8.34
CA ALA A 28 -1.69 15.55 7.01
C ALA A 28 -3.04 14.93 6.65
N PHE A 29 -3.35 13.75 7.18
CA PHE A 29 -4.64 13.09 6.99
C PHE A 29 -5.35 12.87 8.32
N ASN A 30 -6.63 13.25 8.40
CA ASN A 30 -7.45 13.13 9.61
C ASN A 30 -8.71 12.28 9.40
N GLY A 31 -8.92 11.74 8.20
CA GLY A 31 -10.03 10.82 7.94
C GLY A 31 -9.71 9.41 8.40
N ASP A 32 -10.75 8.63 8.59
CA ASP A 32 -10.66 7.17 8.70
C ASP A 32 -10.92 6.54 7.33
N GLU A 33 -10.15 5.51 6.99
CA GLU A 33 -10.47 4.67 5.85
C GLU A 33 -11.84 4.01 6.06
N LYS A 34 -12.67 4.03 5.02
CA LYS A 34 -13.90 3.26 5.03
C LYS A 34 -13.52 1.79 4.97
N ASP A 35 -14.03 1.00 5.92
CA ASP A 35 -13.97 -0.45 5.78
C ASP A 35 -14.74 -0.83 4.52
N GLU A 36 -14.17 -1.71 3.68
CA GLU A 36 -14.97 -2.34 2.65
C GLU A 36 -16.10 -3.08 3.36
N GLU A 37 -17.34 -2.84 2.92
CA GLU A 37 -18.46 -3.60 3.44
C GLU A 37 -18.20 -5.07 3.12
N PRO A 38 -18.17 -5.96 4.14
CA PRO A 38 -18.00 -7.37 3.87
C PRO A 38 -19.11 -7.84 2.92
N PRO A 39 -18.84 -8.83 2.05
CA PRO A 39 -19.87 -9.43 1.21
C PRO A 39 -21.09 -9.79 2.06
N GLN A 40 -22.29 -9.55 1.52
CA GLN A 40 -23.55 -9.76 2.25
C GLN A 40 -23.52 -11.10 3.02
N THR A 41 -23.74 -11.01 4.33
CA THR A 41 -23.72 -12.13 5.26
C THR A 41 -24.57 -13.28 4.74
N SER A 42 -23.96 -14.44 4.51
CA SER A 42 -24.72 -15.65 4.22
C SER A 42 -25.43 -16.15 5.48
N LEU A 43 -26.63 -16.70 5.34
CA LEU A 43 -27.47 -17.19 6.45
C LEU A 43 -26.81 -18.27 7.34
N ASN A 44 -25.63 -18.76 6.98
CA ASN A 44 -24.88 -19.82 7.69
C ASN A 44 -23.51 -19.33 8.21
N GLU A 45 -23.36 -18.05 8.52
CA GLU A 45 -22.07 -17.54 9.00
C GLU A 45 -21.72 -18.08 10.41
N PRO A 46 -20.51 -18.64 10.61
CA PRO A 46 -20.15 -19.25 11.88
C PRO A 46 -20.07 -18.22 13.03
N LYS A 47 -20.56 -18.59 14.22
CA LYS A 47 -20.68 -17.71 15.40
C LYS A 47 -19.39 -16.96 15.78
N TYR A 48 -18.22 -17.55 15.53
CA TYR A 48 -16.94 -16.88 15.82
C TYR A 48 -16.76 -15.60 15.00
N LYS A 49 -17.27 -15.54 13.75
CA LYS A 49 -17.22 -14.33 12.93
C LYS A 49 -18.12 -13.22 13.47
N THR A 50 -19.31 -13.56 13.97
CA THR A 50 -20.21 -12.59 14.61
C THR A 50 -19.55 -11.98 15.84
N LEU A 51 -18.92 -12.81 16.69
CA LEU A 51 -18.14 -12.39 17.85
C LEU A 51 -16.92 -11.54 17.45
N LEU A 52 -16.18 -11.95 16.41
CA LEU A 52 -15.04 -11.21 15.88
C LEU A 52 -15.47 -9.83 15.36
N ASN A 53 -16.56 -9.75 14.59
CA ASN A 53 -17.10 -8.49 14.08
C ASN A 53 -17.58 -7.56 15.20
N GLN A 54 -18.16 -8.11 16.28
CA GLN A 54 -18.51 -7.34 17.47
C GLN A 54 -17.27 -6.82 18.19
N ALA A 55 -16.22 -7.64 18.32
CA ALA A 55 -14.95 -7.23 18.92
C ALA A 55 -14.24 -6.14 18.08
N LEU A 56 -14.19 -6.30 16.76
CA LEU A 56 -13.59 -5.34 15.82
C LEU A 56 -14.24 -3.96 15.90
N LYS A 57 -15.55 -3.86 16.19
CA LYS A 57 -16.24 -2.57 16.39
C LYS A 57 -15.76 -1.79 17.62
N LEU A 58 -15.17 -2.48 18.60
CA LEU A 58 -14.64 -1.87 19.83
C LEU A 58 -13.18 -1.46 19.68
N ILE A 59 -12.50 -1.90 18.62
CA ILE A 59 -11.11 -1.52 18.34
C ILE A 59 -11.11 -0.15 17.65
N PRO A 60 -10.29 0.82 18.11
CA PRO A 60 -10.14 2.09 17.42
C PRO A 60 -9.79 1.87 15.95
N LYS A 61 -10.52 2.54 15.05
CA LYS A 61 -10.21 2.47 13.63
C LYS A 61 -8.88 3.16 13.36
N THR A 62 -8.10 2.56 12.46
CA THR A 62 -6.90 3.21 11.96
C THR A 62 -7.30 4.24 10.92
N LYS A 63 -6.58 5.37 10.89
CA LYS A 63 -6.78 6.37 9.84
C LYS A 63 -6.45 5.80 8.46
N LEU A 64 -5.36 5.04 8.39
CA LEU A 64 -4.90 4.32 7.21
C LEU A 64 -4.53 2.89 7.62
N LYS A 65 -4.86 1.90 6.81
CA LYS A 65 -4.43 0.51 7.05
C LYS A 65 -2.97 0.34 6.64
N PHE A 66 -2.07 0.33 7.63
CA PHE A 66 -0.62 0.09 7.47
C PHE A 66 -0.02 0.79 6.22
N PRO A 67 -0.03 2.13 6.17
CA PRO A 67 0.55 2.85 5.05
C PRO A 67 2.07 2.64 5.02
N ASN A 68 2.62 2.33 3.84
CA ASN A 68 4.06 2.15 3.64
C ASN A 68 4.67 3.31 2.83
N GLY A 69 5.82 3.14 2.17
CA GLY A 69 6.50 4.23 1.48
C GLY A 69 5.64 4.87 0.40
N LEU A 70 5.17 6.06 0.73
CA LEU A 70 4.41 6.94 -0.15
C LEU A 70 5.32 7.66 -1.14
N THR A 71 4.71 8.17 -2.21
CA THR A 71 5.42 9.00 -3.18
C THR A 71 4.56 10.16 -3.67
N ARG A 72 5.21 11.15 -4.28
CA ARG A 72 4.53 12.19 -5.04
C ARG A 72 4.72 11.93 -6.53
N GLY A 73 3.62 11.82 -7.27
CA GLY A 73 3.68 11.69 -8.72
C GLY A 73 4.05 13.00 -9.42
N PHE A 74 4.40 12.91 -10.70
CA PHE A 74 4.62 14.08 -11.56
C PHE A 74 3.35 14.91 -11.79
N ASP A 75 2.18 14.34 -11.54
CA ASP A 75 0.88 15.02 -11.52
C ASP A 75 0.60 15.76 -10.20
N GLY A 76 1.55 15.74 -9.27
CA GLY A 76 1.47 16.43 -7.98
C GLY A 76 0.65 15.70 -6.93
N LEU A 77 0.02 14.57 -7.26
CA LEU A 77 -0.74 13.74 -6.33
C LEU A 77 0.17 12.92 -5.43
N ILE A 78 -0.34 12.55 -4.25
CA ILE A 78 0.35 11.68 -3.29
C ILE A 78 -0.27 10.28 -3.36
N TYR A 79 0.58 9.28 -3.53
CA TYR A 79 0.20 7.87 -3.60
C TYR A 79 0.68 7.15 -2.36
N VAL A 80 -0.24 6.48 -1.67
CA VAL A 80 0.03 5.85 -0.37
C VAL A 80 -0.41 4.39 -0.44
N PRO A 81 0.53 3.46 -0.54
CA PRO A 81 0.24 2.03 -0.62
C PRO A 81 -0.08 1.45 0.76
N SER A 82 -0.83 0.34 0.75
CA SER A 82 -1.28 -0.40 1.93
C SER A 82 -0.63 -1.77 1.99
N THR A 83 0.07 -2.07 3.09
CA THR A 83 0.62 -3.41 3.35
C THR A 83 -0.46 -4.41 3.79
N VAL A 84 -1.71 -3.97 3.97
CA VAL A 84 -2.79 -4.82 4.50
C VAL A 84 -3.82 -5.18 3.45
N ASP A 85 -4.45 -4.18 2.80
CA ASP A 85 -5.58 -4.42 1.90
C ASP A 85 -5.24 -4.32 0.40
N GLY A 86 -3.98 -4.05 0.08
CA GLY A 86 -3.52 -4.03 -1.31
C GLY A 86 -4.11 -2.93 -2.17
N GLN A 87 -4.49 -1.82 -1.53
CA GLN A 87 -4.93 -0.60 -2.20
C GLN A 87 -3.81 0.45 -2.20
N ILE A 88 -3.87 1.38 -3.16
CA ILE A 88 -3.10 2.63 -3.15
C ILE A 88 -4.08 3.79 -3.06
N ARG A 89 -3.96 4.58 -2.00
CA ARG A 89 -4.84 5.74 -1.75
C ARG A 89 -4.21 6.93 -2.46
N VAL A 90 -5.01 7.65 -3.23
CA VAL A 90 -4.56 8.79 -4.02
C VAL A 90 -5.08 10.06 -3.38
N PHE A 91 -4.17 10.97 -3.03
CA PHE A 91 -4.49 12.21 -2.33
C PHE A 91 -4.11 13.44 -3.16
N SER A 92 -4.97 14.46 -3.12
CA SER A 92 -4.58 15.84 -3.45
C SER A 92 -4.09 16.56 -2.18
N ILE A 93 -3.11 17.44 -2.33
CA ILE A 93 -2.66 18.33 -1.25
C ILE A 93 -3.50 19.61 -1.30
N ASN A 94 -4.08 20.01 -0.17
CA ASN A 94 -4.77 21.28 0.02
C ASN A 94 -3.77 22.41 0.31
N ASP A 95 -4.19 23.67 0.23
CA ASP A 95 -3.34 24.84 0.49
C ASP A 95 -2.74 24.85 1.91
N ASP A 96 -3.46 24.27 2.88
CA ASP A 96 -3.03 24.11 4.27
C ASP A 96 -2.13 22.87 4.52
N LYS A 97 -1.68 22.23 3.43
CA LYS A 97 -0.86 21.00 3.42
C LYS A 97 -1.56 19.74 3.92
N THR A 98 -2.85 19.80 4.24
CA THR A 98 -3.63 18.60 4.53
C THR A 98 -3.92 17.82 3.24
N LEU A 99 -4.20 16.54 3.40
CA LEU A 99 -4.48 15.61 2.32
C LEU A 99 -5.97 15.34 2.24
N ARG A 100 -6.50 15.40 1.01
CA ARG A 100 -7.84 14.94 0.68
C ARG A 100 -7.72 13.73 -0.23
N GLN A 101 -8.27 12.59 0.20
CA GLN A 101 -8.33 11.40 -0.66
C GLN A 101 -9.30 11.70 -1.82
N ILE A 102 -8.84 11.50 -3.04
CA ILE A 102 -9.61 11.75 -4.25
C ILE A 102 -9.89 10.47 -5.04
N ASP A 103 -9.15 9.39 -4.77
CA ASP A 103 -9.28 8.13 -5.49
C ASP A 103 -8.64 6.96 -4.72
N THR A 104 -8.89 5.74 -5.20
CA THR A 104 -8.33 4.49 -4.68
C THR A 104 -8.01 3.52 -5.83
N ILE A 105 -6.76 3.09 -5.93
CA ILE A 105 -6.31 2.08 -6.89
C ILE A 105 -6.33 0.71 -6.22
N HIS A 106 -7.04 -0.24 -6.80
CA HIS A 106 -7.16 -1.60 -6.25
C HIS A 106 -6.17 -2.53 -6.96
N VAL A 107 -5.12 -2.97 -6.24
CA VAL A 107 -4.13 -3.93 -6.77
C VAL A 107 -4.47 -5.36 -6.37
N GLY A 108 -5.13 -5.54 -5.22
CA GLY A 108 -5.62 -6.84 -4.75
C GLY A 108 -4.54 -7.71 -4.11
N MET A 109 -3.43 -7.10 -3.68
CA MET A 109 -2.33 -7.77 -2.99
C MET A 109 -1.64 -6.77 -2.05
N PRO A 110 -1.28 -7.13 -0.80
CA PRO A 110 -0.45 -6.31 0.08
C PRO A 110 0.73 -5.65 -0.64
N LEU A 111 0.94 -4.35 -0.40
CA LEU A 111 1.92 -3.54 -1.11
C LEU A 111 2.94 -2.93 -0.14
N ASP A 112 4.13 -2.65 -0.66
CA ASP A 112 5.18 -1.91 0.06
C ASP A 112 5.42 -0.56 -0.63
N ASN A 113 6.66 -0.13 -0.87
CA ASN A 113 6.97 1.22 -1.34
C ASN A 113 6.56 1.47 -2.81
N VAL A 114 5.73 2.48 -3.04
CA VAL A 114 5.33 2.91 -4.40
C VAL A 114 6.38 3.84 -5.01
N SER A 115 6.63 3.68 -6.31
CA SER A 115 7.61 4.47 -7.05
C SER A 115 7.08 4.92 -8.42
N PRO A 116 7.12 6.21 -8.75
CA PRO A 116 6.83 6.66 -10.11
C PRO A 116 8.07 6.49 -10.99
N ASP A 117 7.86 6.10 -12.24
CA ASP A 117 8.86 6.19 -13.30
C ASP A 117 8.73 7.51 -14.09
N ALA A 118 9.66 7.79 -15.00
CA ALA A 118 9.65 9.03 -15.78
C ALA A 118 8.48 9.17 -16.77
N ASN A 119 7.72 8.10 -17.05
CA ASN A 119 6.50 8.15 -17.84
C ASN A 119 5.26 8.42 -16.97
N GLY A 120 5.41 8.44 -15.64
CA GLY A 120 4.30 8.53 -14.70
C GLY A 120 3.61 7.20 -14.39
N ASP A 121 4.14 6.07 -14.88
CA ASP A 121 3.69 4.76 -14.44
C ASP A 121 4.21 4.51 -13.02
N LEU A 122 3.38 3.90 -12.16
CA LEU A 122 3.79 3.53 -10.82
C LEU A 122 4.26 2.08 -10.80
N TYR A 123 5.39 1.83 -10.15
CA TYR A 123 5.90 0.50 -9.85
C TYR A 123 5.87 0.27 -8.35
N VAL A 124 5.31 -0.86 -7.93
CA VAL A 124 5.13 -1.20 -6.52
C VAL A 124 5.39 -2.70 -6.32
N PRO A 125 6.21 -3.09 -5.34
CA PRO A 125 6.32 -4.49 -4.96
C PRO A 125 5.10 -4.89 -4.15
N GLY A 126 4.66 -6.13 -4.34
CA GLY A 126 3.57 -6.72 -3.60
C GLY A 126 3.99 -8.04 -2.94
N PHE A 127 3.30 -8.37 -1.86
CA PHE A 127 3.52 -9.60 -1.10
C PHE A 127 2.39 -10.61 -1.38
N PRO A 128 2.65 -11.69 -2.14
CA PRO A 128 1.68 -12.75 -2.37
C PRO A 128 1.13 -13.39 -1.10
N SER A 129 1.89 -13.35 0.00
CA SER A 129 1.45 -13.85 1.30
C SER A 129 2.01 -13.01 2.43
N LEU A 130 1.15 -12.21 3.08
CA LEU A 130 1.53 -11.45 4.28
C LEU A 130 2.01 -12.37 5.41
N PHE A 131 1.45 -13.57 5.53
CA PHE A 131 1.88 -14.56 6.50
C PHE A 131 3.33 -15.04 6.26
N GLN A 132 3.70 -15.30 5.00
CA GLN A 132 5.10 -15.66 4.68
C GLN A 132 6.06 -14.50 4.91
N VAL A 133 5.62 -13.26 4.63
CA VAL A 133 6.42 -12.07 4.96
C VAL A 133 6.68 -11.99 6.47
N LEU A 134 5.65 -12.15 7.31
CA LEU A 134 5.81 -12.14 8.77
C LEU A 134 6.73 -13.27 9.27
N LYS A 135 6.69 -14.44 8.65
CA LYS A 135 7.64 -15.53 8.93
C LYS A 135 9.06 -15.17 8.51
N GLY A 136 9.24 -14.58 7.33
CA GLY A 136 10.52 -14.07 6.85
C GLY A 136 11.12 -13.01 7.76
N PHE A 137 10.30 -12.14 8.35
CA PHE A 137 10.76 -11.21 9.40
C PHE A 137 11.32 -11.91 10.63
N ALA A 138 10.73 -13.04 11.01
CA ALA A 138 11.14 -13.81 12.19
C ALA A 138 12.36 -14.71 11.91
N SER A 139 12.44 -15.30 10.71
CA SER A 139 13.51 -16.21 10.27
C SER A 139 13.94 -15.91 8.83
N PRO A 140 14.69 -14.82 8.58
CA PRO A 140 14.98 -14.33 7.23
C PRO A 140 15.86 -15.27 6.39
N TYR A 141 16.58 -16.21 7.03
CA TYR A 141 17.45 -17.17 6.36
C TYR A 141 16.79 -18.52 6.08
N ASP A 142 15.65 -18.82 6.72
CA ASP A 142 15.03 -20.15 6.70
C ASP A 142 13.64 -20.16 6.05
N GLU A 143 13.05 -18.98 5.84
CA GLU A 143 11.71 -18.81 5.29
C GLU A 143 11.77 -18.08 3.96
N ILE A 144 10.92 -18.49 3.02
CA ILE A 144 10.76 -17.81 1.75
C ILE A 144 9.89 -16.55 1.91
N THR A 145 10.18 -15.52 1.12
CA THR A 145 9.41 -14.27 1.10
C THR A 145 9.02 -13.93 -0.33
N PRO A 146 7.93 -14.53 -0.84
CA PRO A 146 7.51 -14.39 -2.23
C PRO A 146 7.32 -12.94 -2.64
N VAL A 147 7.57 -12.65 -3.92
CA VAL A 147 7.52 -11.29 -4.46
C VAL A 147 6.65 -11.23 -5.72
N SER A 148 5.83 -10.18 -5.80
CA SER A 148 5.31 -9.68 -7.07
C SER A 148 5.84 -8.28 -7.33
N ILE A 149 6.02 -7.90 -8.59
CA ILE A 149 6.17 -6.50 -8.99
C ILE A 149 4.97 -6.12 -9.85
N TRP A 150 4.33 -5.01 -9.50
CA TRP A 150 3.20 -4.47 -10.22
C TRP A 150 3.56 -3.16 -10.92
N ARG A 151 3.00 -2.96 -12.10
CA ARG A 151 2.98 -1.70 -12.85
C ARG A 151 1.55 -1.18 -12.86
N ILE A 152 1.38 0.10 -12.58
CA ILE A 152 0.11 0.78 -12.62
C ILE A 152 0.24 1.94 -13.60
N ARG A 153 -0.53 1.86 -14.68
CA ARG A 153 -0.61 2.93 -15.67
C ARG A 153 -1.90 3.71 -15.49
N LYS A 154 -1.78 5.02 -15.35
CA LYS A 154 -2.91 5.94 -15.28
C LYS A 154 -3.26 6.45 -16.68
N THR A 155 -4.53 6.40 -17.05
CA THR A 155 -5.08 7.08 -18.23
C THR A 155 -6.08 8.12 -17.77
N VAL A 156 -5.97 9.33 -18.32
CA VAL A 156 -6.84 10.46 -17.97
C VAL A 156 -7.60 10.86 -19.22
N ASP A 157 -8.93 10.77 -19.15
CA ASP A 157 -9.80 11.38 -20.15
C ASP A 157 -10.10 12.81 -19.72
N ALA A 158 -9.51 13.78 -20.43
CA ALA A 158 -9.73 15.21 -20.19
C ALA A 158 -10.50 15.84 -21.35
N GLY A 159 -11.43 16.74 -21.01
CA GLY A 159 -12.16 17.57 -21.96
C GLY A 159 -12.02 19.07 -21.64
N PRO A 160 -12.70 19.95 -22.41
CA PRO A 160 -12.64 21.39 -22.22
C PRO A 160 -13.09 21.88 -20.82
N GLN A 161 -13.88 21.06 -20.11
CA GLN A 161 -14.39 21.35 -18.76
C GLN A 161 -13.59 20.67 -17.64
N GLY A 162 -12.45 20.04 -17.96
CA GLY A 162 -11.59 19.35 -17.00
C GLY A 162 -11.56 17.83 -17.19
N VAL A 163 -11.14 17.12 -16.14
CA VAL A 163 -11.01 15.66 -16.15
C VAL A 163 -12.40 15.02 -16.09
N ARG A 164 -12.72 14.18 -17.08
CA ARG A 164 -13.98 13.42 -17.19
C ARG A 164 -13.88 12.08 -16.48
N SER A 165 -12.79 11.35 -16.71
CA SER A 165 -12.51 10.09 -16.03
C SER A 165 -11.01 9.87 -15.84
N VAL A 166 -10.69 9.03 -14.84
CA VAL A 166 -9.37 8.50 -14.59
C VAL A 166 -9.51 7.00 -14.48
N ASP A 167 -8.72 6.27 -15.26
CA ASP A 167 -8.67 4.82 -15.23
C ASP A 167 -7.24 4.36 -14.88
N TYR A 168 -7.15 3.24 -14.17
CA TYR A 168 -5.88 2.61 -13.84
C TYR A 168 -5.82 1.21 -14.44
N ARG A 169 -4.80 0.97 -15.27
CA ARG A 169 -4.45 -0.37 -15.71
C ARG A 169 -3.40 -0.93 -14.74
N VAL A 170 -3.78 -1.94 -13.99
CA VAL A 170 -2.93 -2.60 -12.99
C VAL A 170 -2.43 -3.92 -13.58
N GLU A 171 -1.11 -4.08 -13.70
CA GLU A 171 -0.48 -5.24 -14.32
C GLU A 171 0.59 -5.83 -13.43
N LYS A 172 0.56 -7.14 -13.23
CA LYS A 172 1.67 -7.85 -12.61
C LYS A 172 2.74 -8.10 -13.65
N VAL A 173 3.93 -7.51 -13.46
CA VAL A 173 5.05 -7.62 -14.41
C VAL A 173 6.07 -8.68 -14.01
N ILE A 174 6.18 -8.99 -12.72
CA ILE A 174 7.02 -10.08 -12.19
C ILE A 174 6.24 -10.83 -11.11
N GLU A 175 6.40 -12.15 -11.07
CA GLU A 175 5.99 -13.01 -9.97
C GLU A 175 7.12 -14.01 -9.68
N ASP A 176 7.60 -14.05 -8.44
CA ASP A 176 8.44 -15.13 -7.92
C ASP A 176 7.80 -15.70 -6.65
N ARG A 177 6.92 -16.70 -6.85
CA ARG A 177 6.17 -17.34 -5.76
C ARG A 177 7.02 -18.20 -4.85
N GLU A 178 8.14 -18.69 -5.37
CA GLU A 178 9.00 -19.65 -4.69
C GLU A 178 10.26 -18.98 -4.13
N SER A 179 10.40 -17.66 -4.31
CA SER A 179 11.57 -16.88 -3.91
C SER A 179 12.89 -17.43 -4.47
N LYS A 180 12.87 -17.94 -5.70
CA LYS A 180 14.03 -18.57 -6.34
C LYS A 180 15.08 -17.57 -6.83
N VAL A 181 14.65 -16.35 -7.12
CA VAL A 181 15.47 -15.27 -7.69
C VAL A 181 15.27 -13.97 -6.90
N LEU A 182 14.04 -13.68 -6.48
CA LEU A 182 13.70 -12.49 -5.71
C LEU A 182 13.04 -12.90 -4.40
N ALA A 183 13.56 -12.38 -3.30
CA ALA A 183 12.99 -12.56 -1.97
C ALA A 183 12.82 -11.19 -1.31
N GLY A 184 11.67 -11.00 -0.66
CA GLY A 184 11.45 -9.87 0.27
C GLY A 184 11.60 -8.50 -0.36
N ALA A 185 11.24 -8.33 -1.64
CA ALA A 185 11.31 -7.04 -2.31
C ALA A 185 10.36 -6.03 -1.65
N THR A 186 10.91 -4.93 -1.19
CA THR A 186 10.18 -3.83 -0.53
C THR A 186 10.20 -2.56 -1.36
N THR A 187 11.10 -2.47 -2.35
CA THR A 187 11.14 -1.35 -3.30
C THR A 187 11.49 -1.81 -4.71
N VAL A 188 11.01 -1.05 -5.70
CA VAL A 188 11.38 -1.22 -7.10
C VAL A 188 11.54 0.16 -7.71
N ARG A 189 12.40 0.29 -8.72
CA ARG A 189 12.49 1.47 -9.58
C ARG A 189 12.58 1.01 -11.03
N HIS A 190 11.80 1.65 -11.90
CA HIS A 190 11.85 1.42 -13.33
C HIS A 190 12.62 2.53 -14.02
N ASP A 191 13.65 2.16 -14.79
CA ASP A 191 14.29 3.08 -15.73
C ASP A 191 13.53 3.05 -17.05
N ALA A 192 12.64 4.03 -17.23
CA ALA A 192 11.85 4.21 -18.43
C ALA A 192 12.66 4.30 -19.74
N LYS A 193 13.95 4.70 -19.68
CA LYS A 193 14.81 4.80 -20.87
C LYS A 193 15.31 3.45 -21.34
N THR A 194 15.62 2.55 -20.40
CA THR A 194 16.24 1.25 -20.71
C THR A 194 15.32 0.05 -20.51
N GLY A 195 14.16 0.25 -19.89
CA GLY A 195 13.21 -0.81 -19.54
C GLY A 195 13.64 -1.67 -18.35
N ARG A 196 14.73 -1.29 -17.65
CA ARG A 196 15.26 -2.07 -16.53
C ARG A 196 14.49 -1.81 -15.24
N LEU A 197 14.36 -2.87 -14.43
CA LEU A 197 13.86 -2.81 -13.06
C LEU A 197 15.03 -3.00 -12.09
N PHE A 198 15.13 -2.10 -11.12
CA PHE A 198 16.04 -2.20 -9.99
C PHE A 198 15.20 -2.51 -8.76
N ILE A 199 15.40 -3.69 -8.19
CA ILE A 199 14.56 -4.22 -7.10
C ILE A 199 15.42 -4.31 -5.86
N GLY A 200 14.93 -3.76 -4.75
CA GLY A 200 15.56 -3.83 -3.45
C GLY A 200 14.61 -4.48 -2.44
N GLY A 201 15.17 -5.17 -1.46
CA GLY A 201 14.42 -5.82 -0.41
C GLY A 201 15.08 -5.62 0.94
N GLU A 202 14.25 -5.46 1.97
CA GLU A 202 14.73 -5.37 3.35
C GLU A 202 15.15 -6.75 3.88
N PHE A 203 14.59 -7.83 3.34
CA PHE A 203 14.84 -9.23 3.74
C PHE A 203 15.43 -10.06 2.60
N MET A 204 16.08 -9.41 1.63
CA MET A 204 16.68 -10.10 0.49
C MET A 204 17.90 -10.90 0.98
N VAL A 205 17.71 -12.19 1.19
CA VAL A 205 18.81 -13.16 1.35
C VAL A 205 19.03 -13.81 -0.01
N LEU A 206 20.22 -13.60 -0.57
CA LEU A 206 20.70 -14.25 -1.80
C LEU A 206 21.37 -15.58 -1.48
#